data_AF-A0A4W6FBK1-F1
#
_entry.id   AF-A0A4W6FBK1-F1
#
_cell.length_a   1.000
_cell.length_b   1.000
_cell.length_c   1.000
_cell.angle_alpha   90.00
_cell.angle_beta   90.00
_cell.angle_gamma   90.00
#
_symmetry.space_group_name_H-M   'P 1'
#
loop_
_entity.id
_entity.type
_entity.pdbx_description
1 polymer ?
#
loop_
_entity_poly.entity_id
_entity_poly.type
_entity_poly.pdbx_seq_one_letter_code
_entity_poly.pdbx_strand_id
1 'polypeptide(L)'
;MSSGCPPQSPAVAKSEVAIEGECPLLAATFAYWDNILGPRVRHIWVPKGDQLMFLSDGEVTFLANHTLNGEILRSAECGAVDVKFFVLAEKGVIIVSLIFDGELKGDKNTCALSIILPQTELAFYLPLHTICVERLKHVIRKGRIWMQKGYNIISVLSLEIVPIMELLASMKTHSVPEDIDIKDTVLNDDDIGDSCHEDFLHKAISSHLQTCGCSIVVGSNPEKVNKIVRTLCLFLTPAERKCSRLCKADSSFKYDTGLFVQGLLKDSTGSFVLPFRQVLYSPYPTTHIDVDINTVKQMPPCHEHTYNQRRYMRSELSTLWKTDSEEDIPPDTVIHTDETFTPDLNIFQDVMHKDTLVKSFIDEVFMLKPGLSLRSTYLAQFLLLLHRKALTLLKYIEDETQKGKKPFRSLRNLKTDLDLTVEGDLNIVLAFAEKLRAGLHSFVFGKPFYTSMQERDVLMSF
;
A
#
# COMPACT_ATOMS: atom_id res chain seq x y z
N MET A 1 26.88 23.97 -50.96
CA MET A 1 26.60 22.71 -50.26
C MET A 1 26.12 23.06 -48.86
N SER A 2 24.81 23.07 -48.62
CA SER A 2 24.26 23.29 -47.28
C SER A 2 24.25 21.96 -46.55
N SER A 3 25.05 21.84 -45.50
CA SER A 3 24.99 20.76 -44.52
C SER A 3 23.61 20.75 -43.89
N GLY A 4 22.75 19.82 -44.33
CA GLY A 4 21.43 19.61 -43.74
C GLY A 4 21.59 19.18 -42.29
N CYS A 5 21.07 19.98 -41.37
CA CYS A 5 20.83 19.53 -40.00
C CYS A 5 19.98 18.25 -40.06
N PRO A 6 20.30 17.22 -39.25
CA PRO A 6 19.41 16.07 -39.12
C PRO A 6 18.04 16.58 -38.62
N PRO A 7 16.93 15.95 -39.05
CA PRO A 7 15.61 16.33 -38.57
C PRO A 7 15.60 16.22 -37.04
N GLN A 8 15.40 17.34 -36.36
CA GLN A 8 15.21 17.35 -34.91
C GLN A 8 14.01 16.45 -34.60
N SER A 9 14.26 15.35 -33.89
CA SER A 9 13.16 14.60 -33.27
C SER A 9 12.36 15.58 -32.41
N PRO A 10 11.01 15.56 -32.46
CA PRO A 10 10.21 16.50 -31.69
C PRO A 10 10.59 16.36 -30.22
N ALA A 11 10.93 17.49 -29.59
CA ALA A 11 11.34 17.52 -28.20
C ALA A 11 10.26 16.87 -27.32
N VAL A 12 10.65 15.86 -26.54
CA VAL A 12 9.73 15.19 -25.62
C VAL A 12 9.27 16.18 -24.55
N ALA A 13 7.97 16.24 -24.29
CA ALA A 13 7.43 17.11 -23.25
C ALA A 13 7.95 16.69 -21.87
N LYS A 14 8.44 17.65 -21.09
CA LYS A 14 9.01 17.44 -19.76
C LYS A 14 8.30 18.31 -18.73
N SER A 15 8.01 17.74 -17.58
CA SER A 15 7.48 18.44 -16.41
C SER A 15 8.41 18.26 -15.22
N GLU A 16 8.86 19.39 -14.66
CA GLU A 16 9.64 19.40 -13.43
C GLU A 16 8.70 19.35 -12.22
N VAL A 17 9.00 18.44 -11.29
CA VAL A 17 8.22 18.22 -10.07
C VAL A 17 9.04 18.72 -8.89
N ALA A 18 8.55 19.76 -8.21
CA ALA A 18 9.17 20.24 -6.97
C ALA A 18 8.84 19.28 -5.83
N ILE A 19 9.87 18.72 -5.19
CA ILE A 19 9.74 17.77 -4.07
C ILE A 19 10.56 18.30 -2.91
N GLU A 20 10.03 18.17 -1.69
CA GLU A 20 10.80 18.45 -0.48
C GLU A 20 11.84 17.36 -0.24
N GLY A 21 13.12 17.74 -0.22
CA GLY A 21 14.23 16.83 0.05
C GLY A 21 14.77 16.11 -1.20
N GLU A 22 15.61 15.11 -0.98
CA GLU A 22 16.22 14.33 -2.07
C GLU A 22 15.25 13.27 -2.59
N CYS A 23 14.88 13.35 -3.86
CA CYS A 23 14.03 12.37 -4.50
C CYS A 23 14.87 11.17 -4.95
N PRO A 24 14.55 9.93 -4.54
CA PRO A 24 15.30 8.74 -4.96
C PRO A 24 15.02 8.32 -6.41
N LEU A 25 14.08 8.98 -7.08
CA LEU A 25 13.77 8.74 -8.49
C LEU A 25 14.62 9.60 -9.39
N LEU A 26 14.99 9.06 -10.55
CA LEU A 26 15.60 9.85 -11.62
C LEU A 26 14.53 10.49 -12.50
N ALA A 27 13.51 9.72 -12.87
CA ALA A 27 12.38 10.19 -13.65
C ALA A 27 11.22 9.19 -13.62
N ALA A 28 10.05 9.62 -14.06
CA ALA A 28 8.98 8.76 -14.55
C ALA A 28 8.69 9.09 -16.02
N THR A 29 8.33 8.08 -16.82
CA THR A 29 8.09 8.25 -18.26
C THR A 29 6.81 7.58 -18.70
N PHE A 30 6.06 8.24 -19.56
CA PHE A 30 4.96 7.63 -20.30
C PHE A 30 5.36 7.42 -21.75
N ALA A 31 5.34 6.16 -22.18
CA ALA A 31 5.72 5.73 -23.53
C ALA A 31 4.58 4.97 -24.20
N TYR A 32 4.59 4.95 -25.53
CA TYR A 32 3.63 4.21 -26.35
C TYR A 32 4.32 3.61 -27.58
N TRP A 33 3.72 2.56 -28.13
CA TRP A 33 4.12 1.97 -29.40
C TRP A 33 3.54 2.78 -30.56
N ASP A 34 4.39 3.32 -31.42
CA ASP A 34 4.01 3.95 -32.69
C ASP A 34 4.18 2.93 -33.83
N ASN A 35 3.14 2.67 -34.60
CA ASN A 35 3.17 1.65 -35.64
C ASN A 35 4.18 1.92 -36.78
N ILE A 36 4.64 3.17 -36.92
CA ILE A 36 5.60 3.58 -37.94
C ILE A 36 7.00 3.72 -37.33
N LEU A 37 7.08 4.35 -36.16
CA LEU A 37 8.36 4.77 -35.55
C LEU A 37 8.84 3.85 -34.42
N GLY A 38 8.03 2.87 -33.99
CA GLY A 38 8.31 2.00 -32.86
C GLY A 38 8.07 2.69 -31.50
N PRO A 39 8.75 2.26 -30.43
CA PRO A 39 8.56 2.82 -29.08
C PRO A 39 8.94 4.29 -28.98
N ARG A 40 8.02 5.11 -28.44
CA ARG A 40 8.24 6.54 -28.25
C ARG A 40 7.83 6.99 -26.86
N VAL A 41 8.65 7.84 -26.25
CA VAL A 41 8.28 8.55 -25.02
C VAL A 41 7.47 9.77 -25.37
N ARG A 42 6.27 9.87 -24.77
CA ARG A 42 5.38 11.01 -24.94
C ARG A 42 5.61 12.09 -23.88
N HIS A 43 5.93 11.68 -22.65
CA HIS A 43 6.10 12.62 -21.54
C HIS A 43 7.06 12.09 -20.48
N ILE A 44 7.76 13.00 -19.81
CA ILE A 44 8.71 12.72 -18.74
C ILE A 44 8.43 13.63 -17.54
N TRP A 45 8.26 13.04 -16.36
CA TRP A 45 8.26 13.74 -15.08
C TRP A 45 9.64 13.61 -14.45
N VAL A 46 10.26 14.74 -14.10
CA VAL A 46 11.61 14.78 -13.52
C VAL A 46 11.56 15.54 -12.20
N PRO A 47 12.15 15.03 -11.11
CA PRO A 47 12.24 15.78 -9.87
C PRO A 47 13.15 17.00 -10.04
N LYS A 48 12.78 18.11 -9.40
CA LYS A 48 13.54 19.36 -9.43
C LYS A 48 14.67 19.28 -8.41
N GLY A 49 15.92 19.14 -8.85
CA GLY A 49 17.09 19.10 -7.96
C GLY A 49 18.43 19.06 -8.71
N ASP A 50 19.53 19.25 -7.96
CA ASP A 50 20.91 19.33 -8.49
C ASP A 50 21.45 17.99 -9.03
N GLN A 51 20.76 16.87 -8.79
CA GLN A 51 21.04 15.58 -9.43
C GLN A 51 20.53 15.58 -10.89
N LEU A 52 21.13 16.46 -11.70
CA LEU A 52 20.90 16.54 -13.14
C LEU A 52 21.61 15.39 -13.87
N MET A 53 21.19 14.15 -13.60
CA MET A 53 21.27 13.11 -14.63
C MET A 53 20.12 13.41 -15.61
N PHE A 54 20.31 14.40 -16.48
CA PHE A 54 19.43 14.54 -17.63
C PHE A 54 19.54 13.25 -18.43
N LEU A 55 18.47 12.44 -18.43
CA LEU A 55 18.32 11.37 -19.41
C LEU A 55 18.46 12.03 -20.77
N SER A 56 19.58 11.74 -21.43
CA SER A 56 19.82 12.19 -22.80
C SER A 56 18.73 11.63 -23.71
N ASP A 57 18.44 12.28 -24.84
CA ASP A 57 17.42 11.81 -25.78
C ASP A 57 17.68 10.37 -26.24
N GLY A 58 18.96 9.95 -26.26
CA GLY A 58 19.38 8.57 -26.50
C GLY A 58 18.96 7.59 -25.39
N GLU A 59 19.06 7.99 -24.13
CA GLU A 59 18.64 7.17 -22.97
C GLU A 59 17.12 7.06 -22.87
N VAL A 60 16.40 8.15 -23.18
CA VAL A 60 14.93 8.16 -23.26
C VAL A 60 14.44 7.19 -24.34
N THR A 61 15.09 7.20 -25.50
CA THR A 61 14.76 6.28 -26.60
C THR A 61 15.14 4.84 -26.25
N PHE A 62 16.30 4.63 -25.64
CA PHE A 62 16.77 3.33 -25.16
C PHE A 62 15.79 2.71 -24.14
N LEU A 63 15.28 3.51 -23.21
CA LEU A 63 14.30 3.10 -22.21
C LEU A 63 13.00 2.62 -22.86
N ALA A 64 12.39 3.43 -23.73
CA ALA A 64 11.17 3.06 -24.42
C ALA A 64 11.34 1.76 -25.22
N ASN A 65 12.48 1.62 -25.90
CA ASN A 65 12.82 0.41 -26.64
C ASN A 65 12.91 -0.83 -25.74
N HIS A 66 13.58 -0.75 -24.60
CA HIS A 66 13.71 -1.89 -23.68
C HIS A 66 12.38 -2.32 -23.06
N THR A 67 11.50 -1.36 -22.80
CA THR A 67 10.20 -1.66 -22.20
C THR A 67 9.19 -2.25 -23.22
N LEU A 68 9.15 -1.72 -24.46
CA LEU A 68 8.06 -1.99 -25.40
C LEU A 68 8.39 -2.87 -26.62
N ASN A 69 9.67 -3.05 -27.02
CA ASN A 69 10.00 -3.81 -28.25
C ASN A 69 9.56 -5.29 -28.25
N GLY A 70 9.35 -5.88 -27.08
CA GLY A 70 8.85 -7.26 -26.95
C GLY A 70 7.33 -7.39 -26.93
N GLU A 71 6.57 -6.28 -26.93
CA GLU A 71 5.14 -6.29 -26.59
C GLU A 71 4.19 -6.17 -27.78
N ILE A 72 4.72 -6.14 -29.00
CA ILE A 72 3.97 -5.89 -30.25
C ILE A 72 2.87 -6.94 -30.49
N LEU A 73 3.09 -8.17 -30.02
CA LEU A 73 2.16 -9.30 -30.16
C LEU A 73 1.51 -9.68 -28.82
N ARG A 74 1.46 -8.75 -27.86
CA ARG A 74 0.92 -9.02 -26.53
C ARG A 74 -0.53 -9.52 -26.64
N SER A 75 -0.75 -10.75 -26.16
CA SER A 75 -2.07 -11.34 -25.97
C SER A 75 -2.40 -11.32 -24.47
N ALA A 76 -2.74 -10.13 -23.96
CA ALA A 76 -3.16 -9.98 -22.58
C ALA A 76 -4.68 -9.97 -22.46
N GLU A 77 -5.19 -10.40 -21.31
CA GLU A 77 -6.62 -10.28 -21.00
C GLU A 77 -7.05 -8.81 -21.06
N CYS A 78 -8.28 -8.56 -21.53
CA CYS A 78 -8.80 -7.21 -21.65
C CYS A 78 -8.75 -6.49 -20.29
N GLY A 79 -7.99 -5.40 -20.21
CA GLY A 79 -7.82 -4.63 -18.97
C GLY A 79 -6.68 -5.09 -18.07
N ALA A 80 -5.85 -6.07 -18.46
CA ALA A 80 -4.65 -6.44 -17.71
C ALA A 80 -3.60 -5.32 -17.73
N VAL A 81 -2.84 -5.19 -16.64
CA VAL A 81 -1.68 -4.29 -16.51
C VAL A 81 -0.52 -5.14 -16.04
N ASP A 82 0.44 -5.39 -16.92
CA ASP A 82 1.59 -6.24 -16.64
C ASP A 82 2.71 -5.40 -16.06
N VAL A 83 3.44 -5.96 -15.11
CA VAL A 83 4.54 -5.28 -14.43
C VAL A 83 5.83 -5.94 -14.85
N LYS A 84 6.77 -5.15 -15.34
CA LYS A 84 8.14 -5.58 -15.61
C LYS A 84 9.11 -4.83 -14.70
N PHE A 85 10.03 -5.58 -14.12
CA PHE A 85 11.09 -5.06 -13.26
C PHE A 85 12.44 -5.35 -13.91
N PHE A 86 13.14 -4.30 -14.32
CA PHE A 86 14.43 -4.40 -14.98
C PHE A 86 15.53 -3.83 -14.09
N VAL A 87 16.65 -4.56 -14.00
CA VAL A 87 17.89 -4.06 -13.39
C VAL A 87 18.93 -3.96 -14.51
N LEU A 88 19.25 -2.75 -14.91
CA LEU A 88 20.20 -2.48 -15.99
C LEU A 88 21.55 -2.06 -15.40
N ALA A 89 22.37 -3.05 -15.05
CA ALA A 89 23.65 -2.84 -14.38
C ALA A 89 24.63 -1.96 -15.20
N GLU A 90 24.63 -2.10 -16.53
CA GLU A 90 25.48 -1.30 -17.42
C GLU A 90 25.18 0.21 -17.37
N LYS A 91 23.94 0.57 -17.00
CA LYS A 91 23.48 1.95 -16.88
C LYS A 91 23.31 2.37 -15.41
N GLY A 92 23.50 1.46 -14.46
CA GLY A 92 23.32 1.73 -13.05
C GLY A 92 21.90 2.15 -12.68
N VAL A 93 20.87 1.63 -13.37
CA VAL A 93 19.46 1.99 -13.13
C VAL A 93 18.56 0.78 -12.95
N ILE A 94 17.45 1.00 -12.25
CA ILE A 94 16.32 0.10 -12.11
C ILE A 94 15.13 0.75 -12.80
N ILE A 95 14.38 -0.04 -13.55
CA ILE A 95 13.18 0.42 -14.25
C ILE A 95 12.02 -0.49 -13.85
N VAL A 96 10.98 0.12 -13.30
CA VAL A 96 9.70 -0.55 -13.06
C VAL A 96 8.70 -0.03 -14.08
N SER A 97 8.28 -0.90 -15.00
CA SER A 97 7.39 -0.56 -16.10
C SER A 97 6.06 -1.27 -15.95
N LEU A 98 4.97 -0.51 -15.96
CA LEU A 98 3.60 -1.02 -16.07
C LEU A 98 3.15 -0.89 -17.51
N ILE A 99 2.91 -2.03 -18.15
CA ILE A 99 2.59 -2.14 -19.57
C ILE A 99 1.11 -2.43 -19.70
N PHE A 100 0.42 -1.68 -20.55
CA PHE A 100 -1.03 -1.75 -20.67
C PHE A 100 -1.50 -1.30 -22.06
N ASP A 101 -2.59 -1.87 -22.54
CA ASP A 101 -3.23 -1.37 -23.76
C ASP A 101 -4.03 -0.09 -23.48
N GLY A 102 -3.92 0.87 -24.38
CA GLY A 102 -4.69 2.12 -24.32
C GLY A 102 -5.07 2.62 -25.72
N GLU A 103 -5.91 3.63 -25.77
CA GLU A 103 -6.40 4.22 -27.02
C GLU A 103 -5.85 5.65 -27.18
N LEU A 104 -4.97 5.86 -28.15
CA LEU A 104 -4.33 7.14 -28.42
C LEU A 104 -4.81 7.64 -29.77
N LYS A 105 -5.56 8.75 -29.76
CA LYS A 105 -6.11 9.37 -30.98
C LYS A 105 -6.97 8.41 -31.82
N GLY A 106 -7.69 7.49 -31.17
CA GLY A 106 -8.54 6.49 -31.82
C GLY A 106 -7.82 5.20 -32.23
N ASP A 107 -6.49 5.15 -32.11
CA ASP A 107 -5.72 3.94 -32.38
C ASP A 107 -5.44 3.17 -31.08
N LYS A 108 -5.62 1.85 -31.14
CA LYS A 108 -5.18 0.95 -30.06
C LYS A 108 -3.68 0.86 -30.07
N ASN A 109 -3.06 1.24 -28.95
CA ASN A 109 -1.62 1.27 -28.79
C ASN A 109 -1.21 0.61 -27.47
N THR A 110 -0.12 -0.13 -27.50
CA THR A 110 0.52 -0.62 -26.28
C THR A 110 1.27 0.53 -25.62
N CYS A 111 0.95 0.79 -24.36
CA CYS A 111 1.50 1.87 -23.57
C CYS A 111 2.33 1.32 -22.41
N ALA A 112 3.29 2.11 -21.94
CA ALA A 112 4.04 1.82 -20.74
C ALA A 112 4.20 3.07 -19.87
N LEU A 113 3.90 2.92 -18.59
CA LEU A 113 4.25 3.88 -17.55
C LEU A 113 5.43 3.32 -16.78
N SER A 114 6.56 4.02 -16.78
CA SER A 114 7.78 3.55 -16.13
C SER A 114 8.27 4.51 -15.07
N ILE A 115 8.78 3.95 -13.98
CA ILE A 115 9.48 4.64 -12.91
C ILE A 115 10.95 4.21 -12.94
N ILE A 116 11.86 5.17 -12.87
CA ILE A 116 13.30 4.97 -13.01
C ILE A 116 14.00 5.41 -11.74
N LEU A 117 14.81 4.52 -11.18
CA LEU A 117 15.61 4.77 -9.99
C LEU A 117 17.07 4.38 -10.23
N PRO A 118 18.04 4.95 -9.50
CA PRO A 118 19.40 4.45 -9.50
C PRO A 118 19.46 3.01 -8.95
N GLN A 119 20.38 2.19 -9.45
CA GLN A 119 20.56 0.82 -8.97
C GLN A 119 20.96 0.76 -7.49
N THR A 120 21.61 1.81 -6.98
CA THR A 120 21.96 1.97 -5.56
C THR A 120 20.74 1.96 -4.65
N GLU A 121 19.56 2.30 -5.18
CA GLU A 121 18.29 2.38 -4.44
C GLU A 121 17.49 1.06 -4.44
N LEU A 122 18.05 -0.05 -4.97
CA LEU A 122 17.34 -1.33 -5.08
C LEU A 122 16.78 -1.82 -3.73
N ALA A 123 17.63 -1.89 -2.72
CA ALA A 123 17.26 -2.40 -1.40
C ALA A 123 16.26 -1.49 -0.67
N PHE A 124 16.27 -0.20 -0.99
CA PHE A 124 15.31 0.78 -0.49
C PHE A 124 13.94 0.62 -1.17
N TYR A 125 13.91 0.43 -2.49
CA TYR A 125 12.67 0.38 -3.26
C TYR A 125 11.91 -0.94 -3.13
N LEU A 126 12.60 -2.08 -2.97
CA LEU A 126 11.96 -3.40 -2.99
C LEU A 126 10.77 -3.56 -2.01
N PRO A 127 10.85 -3.13 -0.74
CA PRO A 127 9.69 -3.19 0.16
C PRO A 127 8.51 -2.34 -0.31
N LEU A 128 8.78 -1.19 -0.93
CA LEU A 128 7.79 -0.22 -1.41
C LEU A 128 7.23 -0.57 -2.78
N HIS A 129 7.79 -1.57 -3.48
CA HIS A 129 7.43 -1.95 -4.84
C HIS A 129 5.94 -2.19 -5.01
N THR A 130 5.34 -3.03 -4.14
CA THR A 130 3.92 -3.36 -4.21
C THR A 130 3.04 -2.14 -4.01
N ILE A 131 3.41 -1.23 -3.11
CA ILE A 131 2.68 0.01 -2.84
C ILE A 131 2.67 0.89 -4.10
N CYS A 132 3.84 1.13 -4.70
CA CYS A 132 3.94 1.91 -5.92
C CYS A 132 3.17 1.25 -7.08
N VAL A 133 3.33 -0.05 -7.28
CA VAL A 133 2.69 -0.78 -8.39
C VAL A 133 1.17 -0.74 -8.28
N GLU A 134 0.58 -1.01 -7.12
CA GLU A 134 -0.88 -1.03 -6.98
C GLU A 134 -1.50 0.36 -7.16
N ARG A 135 -0.85 1.40 -6.64
CA ARG A 135 -1.24 2.80 -6.88
C ARG A 135 -1.19 3.15 -8.36
N LEU A 136 -0.12 2.76 -9.05
CA LEU A 136 0.03 2.99 -10.50
C LEU A 136 -0.95 2.17 -11.34
N LYS A 137 -1.26 0.93 -10.95
CA LYS A 137 -2.30 0.12 -11.63
C LYS A 137 -3.65 0.81 -11.54
N HIS A 138 -4.00 1.37 -10.38
CA HIS A 138 -5.27 2.08 -10.20
C HIS A 138 -5.35 3.33 -11.08
N VAL A 139 -4.31 4.18 -11.09
CA VAL A 139 -4.32 5.37 -11.95
C VAL A 139 -4.31 5.01 -13.44
N ILE A 140 -3.67 3.91 -13.84
CA ILE A 140 -3.72 3.41 -15.23
C ILE A 140 -5.14 2.99 -15.61
N ARG A 141 -5.92 2.38 -14.71
CA ARG A 141 -7.33 2.05 -14.97
C ARG A 141 -8.16 3.31 -15.24
N LYS A 142 -8.00 4.37 -14.44
CA LYS A 142 -8.62 5.68 -14.71
C LYS A 142 -8.12 6.27 -16.03
N GLY A 143 -6.80 6.22 -16.25
CA GLY A 143 -6.13 6.73 -17.45
C GLY A 143 -6.62 6.07 -18.74
N ARG A 144 -6.91 4.76 -18.72
CA ARG A 144 -7.48 4.04 -19.87
C ARG A 144 -8.86 4.56 -20.27
N ILE A 145 -9.73 4.82 -19.28
CA ILE A 145 -11.05 5.41 -19.55
C ILE A 145 -10.88 6.81 -20.16
N TRP A 146 -9.95 7.60 -19.63
CA TRP A 146 -9.60 8.92 -20.18
C TRP A 146 -9.14 8.85 -21.64
N MET A 147 -8.24 7.91 -21.93
CA MET A 147 -7.75 7.65 -23.28
C MET A 147 -8.88 7.29 -24.25
N GLN A 148 -9.79 6.40 -23.84
CA GLN A 148 -10.94 5.99 -24.65
C GLN A 148 -11.91 7.15 -24.92
N LYS A 149 -12.03 8.11 -24.01
CA LYS A 149 -12.80 9.34 -24.20
C LYS A 149 -12.07 10.41 -25.02
N GLY A 150 -10.81 10.16 -25.41
CA GLY A 150 -9.99 11.11 -26.17
C GLY A 150 -9.32 12.20 -25.32
N TYR A 151 -9.39 12.10 -23.99
CA TYR A 151 -8.80 13.07 -23.06
C TYR A 151 -7.29 12.84 -22.86
N ASN A 152 -6.60 13.86 -22.33
CA ASN A 152 -5.16 13.78 -22.12
C ASN A 152 -4.80 12.95 -20.88
N ILE A 153 -4.33 11.72 -21.07
CA ILE A 153 -3.89 10.83 -19.98
C ILE A 153 -2.80 11.44 -19.06
N ILE A 154 -1.98 12.38 -19.55
CA ILE A 154 -0.87 12.95 -18.77
C ILE A 154 -1.38 13.67 -17.51
N SER A 155 -2.53 14.34 -17.56
CA SER A 155 -3.09 15.02 -16.38
C SER A 155 -3.42 14.01 -15.28
N VAL A 156 -4.10 12.91 -15.61
CA VAL A 156 -4.49 11.85 -14.67
C VAL A 156 -3.28 11.13 -14.10
N LEU A 157 -2.29 10.82 -14.94
CA LEU A 157 -1.06 10.17 -14.45
C LEU A 157 -0.28 11.08 -13.50
N SER A 158 -0.25 12.38 -13.78
CA SER A 158 0.44 13.36 -12.93
C SER A 158 -0.14 13.40 -11.51
N LEU A 159 -1.45 13.16 -11.35
CA LEU A 159 -2.12 13.11 -10.04
C LEU A 159 -1.58 12.02 -9.12
N GLU A 160 -0.96 10.96 -9.66
CA GLU A 160 -0.44 9.84 -8.86
C GLU A 160 1.09 9.76 -8.88
N ILE A 161 1.73 10.16 -9.98
CA ILE A 161 3.20 10.17 -10.08
C ILE A 161 3.81 11.15 -9.07
N VAL A 162 3.25 12.36 -8.95
CA VAL A 162 3.76 13.36 -8.01
C VAL A 162 3.66 12.87 -6.56
N PRO A 163 2.50 12.38 -6.06
CA PRO A 163 2.42 11.77 -4.73
C PRO A 163 3.35 10.56 -4.52
N ILE A 164 3.60 9.73 -5.54
CA ILE A 164 4.57 8.63 -5.41
C ILE A 164 5.99 9.16 -5.25
N MET A 165 6.36 10.22 -5.97
CA MET A 165 7.67 10.85 -5.80
C MET A 165 7.83 11.47 -4.41
N GLU A 166 6.79 12.15 -3.90
CA GLU A 166 6.74 12.69 -2.53
C GLU A 166 6.81 11.57 -1.48
N LEU A 167 6.06 10.48 -1.67
CA LEU A 167 6.11 9.30 -0.81
C LEU A 167 7.54 8.75 -0.73
N LEU A 168 8.18 8.49 -1.86
CA LEU A 168 9.52 7.90 -1.89
C LEU A 168 10.57 8.84 -1.25
N ALA A 169 10.46 10.15 -1.47
CA ALA A 169 11.32 11.13 -0.78
C ALA A 169 11.10 11.13 0.75
N SER A 170 9.84 11.05 1.21
CA SER A 170 9.51 10.99 2.64
C SER A 170 10.01 9.69 3.29
N MET A 171 9.92 8.56 2.58
CA MET A 171 10.40 7.27 3.08
C MET A 171 11.91 7.24 3.20
N LYS A 172 12.64 7.96 2.35
CA LYS A 172 14.11 8.05 2.44
C LYS A 172 14.58 8.70 3.75
N THR A 173 13.78 9.61 4.30
CA THR A 173 14.15 10.43 5.46
C THR A 173 13.46 10.02 6.76
N HIS A 174 12.24 9.47 6.68
CA HIS A 174 11.39 9.19 7.84
C HIS A 174 10.88 7.74 7.90
N SER A 175 11.42 6.81 7.09
CA SER A 175 11.11 5.38 7.25
C SER A 175 11.51 4.88 8.63
N VAL A 176 10.73 3.96 9.18
CA VAL A 176 11.10 3.24 10.40
C VAL A 176 12.31 2.32 10.08
N PRO A 177 13.36 2.32 10.91
CA PRO A 177 14.52 1.44 10.72
C PRO A 177 14.14 -0.05 10.85
N GLU A 178 14.97 -0.93 10.27
CA GLU A 178 14.77 -2.39 10.41
C GLU A 178 14.85 -2.82 11.87
N ASP A 179 15.85 -2.31 12.58
CA ASP A 179 16.06 -2.55 14.00
C ASP A 179 15.49 -1.40 14.82
N ILE A 180 14.57 -1.72 15.73
CA ILE A 180 13.96 -0.77 16.66
C ILE A 180 14.49 -1.11 18.05
N ASP A 181 15.17 -0.15 18.69
CA ASP A 181 15.52 -0.30 20.10
C ASP A 181 14.23 -0.20 20.93
N ILE A 182 13.96 -1.23 21.74
CA ILE A 182 12.80 -1.29 22.63
C ILE A 182 12.76 -0.10 23.60
N LYS A 183 13.93 0.50 23.90
CA LYS A 183 14.04 1.70 24.75
C LYS A 183 13.28 2.91 24.20
N ASP A 184 13.12 2.99 22.89
CA ASP A 184 12.43 4.10 22.22
C ASP A 184 10.90 3.88 22.12
N THR A 185 10.39 2.87 22.84
CA THR A 185 8.99 2.41 22.78
C THR A 185 8.33 2.45 24.15
N VAL A 186 7.00 2.31 24.19
CA VAL A 186 6.23 2.23 25.45
C VAL A 186 6.59 0.97 26.25
N LEU A 187 7.06 -0.09 25.59
CA LEU A 187 7.42 -1.34 26.26
C LEU A 187 8.66 -1.22 27.16
N ASN A 188 9.39 -0.10 27.16
CA ASN A 188 10.50 0.12 28.10
C ASN A 188 10.10 1.00 29.30
N ASP A 189 8.87 1.49 29.36
CA ASP A 189 8.39 2.25 30.52
C ASP A 189 8.32 1.35 31.77
N ASP A 190 8.69 1.87 32.94
CA ASP A 190 8.80 1.08 34.18
C ASP A 190 7.46 0.43 34.56
N ASP A 191 6.37 1.16 34.38
CA ASP A 191 5.01 0.71 34.53
C ASP A 191 4.19 0.96 33.26
N ILE A 192 3.05 0.25 33.17
CA ILE A 192 2.07 0.48 32.12
C ILE A 192 1.26 1.77 32.34
N GLY A 193 1.46 2.47 33.46
CA GLY A 193 0.67 3.62 33.86
C GLY A 193 -0.68 3.24 34.49
N ASP A 194 -1.63 4.16 34.44
CA ASP A 194 -2.97 3.97 34.99
C ASP A 194 -3.83 2.99 34.15
N SER A 195 -4.99 2.59 34.69
CA SER A 195 -5.90 1.66 34.00
C SER A 195 -6.38 2.15 32.63
N CYS A 196 -6.40 3.48 32.42
CA CYS A 196 -6.80 4.08 31.15
C CYS A 196 -5.69 3.93 30.10
N HIS A 197 -4.43 4.10 30.51
CA HIS A 197 -3.27 3.90 29.63
C HIS A 197 -3.10 2.43 29.27
N GLU A 198 -3.31 1.53 30.23
CA GLU A 198 -3.30 0.09 29.99
C GLU A 198 -4.37 -0.33 28.97
N ASP A 199 -5.62 0.10 29.15
CA ASP A 199 -6.71 -0.22 28.22
C ASP A 199 -6.46 0.37 26.83
N PHE A 200 -5.90 1.58 26.75
CA PHE A 200 -5.50 2.20 25.50
C PHE A 200 -4.40 1.40 24.78
N LEU A 201 -3.31 1.05 25.47
CA LEU A 201 -2.19 0.31 24.89
C LEU A 201 -2.63 -1.08 24.42
N HIS A 202 -3.45 -1.77 25.24
CA HIS A 202 -4.06 -3.04 24.88
C HIS A 202 -4.89 -2.91 23.60
N LYS A 203 -5.85 -1.99 23.55
CA LYS A 203 -6.67 -1.77 22.35
C LYS A 203 -5.84 -1.40 21.13
N ALA A 204 -4.80 -0.59 21.29
CA ALA A 204 -3.93 -0.18 20.20
C ALA A 204 -3.20 -1.37 19.57
N ILE A 205 -2.56 -2.21 20.40
CA ILE A 205 -1.82 -3.40 19.92
C ILE A 205 -2.80 -4.43 19.36
N SER A 206 -3.87 -4.75 20.08
CA SER A 206 -4.86 -5.73 19.64
C SER A 206 -5.49 -5.34 18.30
N SER A 207 -5.93 -4.09 18.18
CA SER A 207 -6.54 -3.60 16.94
C SER A 207 -5.53 -3.61 15.79
N HIS A 208 -4.29 -3.17 16.03
CA HIS A 208 -3.20 -3.20 15.04
C HIS A 208 -2.94 -4.62 14.50
N LEU A 209 -2.89 -5.63 15.39
CA LEU A 209 -2.68 -7.01 14.98
C LEU A 209 -3.88 -7.58 14.21
N GLN A 210 -5.10 -7.22 14.62
CA GLN A 210 -6.35 -7.63 13.93
C GLN A 210 -6.51 -6.97 12.55
N THR A 211 -5.94 -5.77 12.33
CA THR A 211 -5.95 -5.05 11.05
C THR A 211 -4.70 -5.32 10.20
N CYS A 212 -4.15 -6.54 10.29
CA CYS A 212 -3.00 -6.98 9.48
C CYS A 212 -1.74 -6.11 9.67
N GLY A 213 -1.61 -5.42 10.80
CA GLY A 213 -0.48 -4.54 11.09
C GLY A 213 -0.58 -3.16 10.44
N CYS A 214 -1.75 -2.76 9.92
CA CYS A 214 -1.96 -1.45 9.31
C CYS A 214 -2.55 -0.45 10.31
N SER A 215 -1.88 0.67 10.56
CA SER A 215 -2.32 1.66 11.55
C SER A 215 -1.90 3.09 11.22
N ILE A 216 -2.75 4.04 11.59
CA ILE A 216 -2.48 5.47 11.57
C ILE A 216 -2.47 5.94 13.01
N VAL A 217 -1.37 6.59 13.40
CA VAL A 217 -1.20 7.19 14.72
C VAL A 217 -1.25 8.70 14.55
N VAL A 218 -2.29 9.34 15.10
CA VAL A 218 -2.51 10.79 15.04
C VAL A 218 -2.33 11.42 16.41
N GLY A 219 -1.74 12.62 16.44
CA GLY A 219 -1.60 13.39 17.67
C GLY A 219 -0.99 14.76 17.42
N SER A 220 -0.94 15.57 18.48
CA SER A 220 -0.40 16.93 18.42
C SER A 220 1.09 17.00 18.76
N ASN A 221 1.62 15.99 19.45
CA ASN A 221 3.02 15.91 19.88
C ASN A 221 3.79 14.84 19.06
N PRO A 222 4.86 15.22 18.34
CA PRO A 222 5.60 14.30 17.48
C PRO A 222 6.34 13.20 18.26
N GLU A 223 6.85 13.49 19.45
CA GLU A 223 7.54 12.48 20.27
C GLU A 223 6.58 11.37 20.70
N LYS A 224 5.38 11.72 21.16
CA LYS A 224 4.33 10.78 21.57
C LYS A 224 3.85 9.93 20.40
N VAL A 225 3.59 10.57 19.25
CA VAL A 225 3.21 9.86 18.01
C VAL A 225 4.30 8.87 17.61
N ASN A 226 5.56 9.32 17.53
CA ASN A 226 6.68 8.47 17.14
C ASN A 226 6.95 7.34 18.14
N LYS A 227 6.76 7.55 19.45
CA LYS A 227 6.87 6.49 20.46
C LYS A 227 5.85 5.38 20.22
N ILE A 228 4.59 5.74 19.91
CA ILE A 228 3.54 4.75 19.60
C ILE A 228 3.80 4.07 18.24
N VAL A 229 4.21 4.82 17.21
CA VAL A 229 4.58 4.23 15.91
C VAL A 229 5.67 3.17 16.07
N ARG A 230 6.76 3.49 16.79
CA ARG A 230 7.84 2.51 17.07
C ARG A 230 7.32 1.32 17.87
N THR A 231 6.46 1.55 18.85
CA THR A 231 5.84 0.49 19.66
C THR A 231 5.04 -0.49 18.81
N LEU A 232 4.20 -0.01 17.89
CA LEU A 232 3.43 -0.88 16.98
C LEU A 232 4.33 -1.60 15.99
N CYS A 233 5.35 -0.91 15.47
CA CYS A 233 6.30 -1.50 14.52
C CYS A 233 7.14 -2.65 15.10
N LEU A 234 7.24 -2.78 16.43
CA LEU A 234 7.84 -3.95 17.07
C LEU A 234 7.14 -5.26 16.68
N PHE A 235 5.84 -5.21 16.37
CA PHE A 235 5.04 -6.37 15.98
C PHE A 235 5.07 -6.67 14.46
N LEU A 236 5.81 -5.87 13.70
CA LEU A 236 5.99 -6.04 12.26
C LEU A 236 7.32 -6.72 11.93
N THR A 237 7.38 -7.34 10.74
CA THR A 237 8.64 -7.85 10.19
C THR A 237 9.55 -6.71 9.74
N PRO A 238 10.89 -6.91 9.60
CA PRO A 238 11.80 -5.87 9.13
C PRO A 238 11.42 -5.26 7.78
N ALA A 239 10.89 -6.07 6.85
CA ALA A 239 10.42 -5.59 5.55
C ALA A 239 9.19 -4.67 5.67
N GLU A 240 8.28 -4.98 6.59
CA GLU A 240 7.07 -4.17 6.85
C GLU A 240 7.39 -2.87 7.61
N ARG A 241 8.41 -2.89 8.46
CA ARG A 241 8.94 -1.68 9.12
C ARG A 241 9.47 -0.70 8.08
N LYS A 242 10.17 -1.17 7.05
CA LYS A 242 10.60 -0.35 5.91
C LYS A 242 9.44 0.24 5.09
N CYS A 243 8.23 -0.30 5.25
CA CYS A 243 6.98 0.23 4.69
C CYS A 243 6.15 1.00 5.73
N SER A 244 6.78 1.51 6.79
CA SER A 244 6.18 2.34 7.84
C SER A 244 6.94 3.66 7.97
N ARG A 245 6.24 4.73 8.36
CA ARG A 245 6.76 6.10 8.37
C ARG A 245 6.53 6.78 9.73
N LEU A 246 7.59 7.36 10.28
CA LEU A 246 7.55 8.25 11.44
C LEU A 246 6.94 9.60 11.07
N CYS A 247 6.37 10.32 12.04
CA CYS A 247 5.95 11.70 11.82
C CYS A 247 7.16 12.64 11.76
N LYS A 248 7.01 13.73 11.01
CA LYS A 248 7.96 14.84 10.92
C LYS A 248 7.54 15.91 11.93
N ALA A 249 8.48 16.47 12.70
CA ALA A 249 8.17 17.43 13.76
C ALA A 249 7.69 18.79 13.21
N ASP A 250 8.29 19.25 12.12
CA ASP A 250 8.10 20.61 11.60
C ASP A 250 7.00 20.72 10.52
N SER A 251 6.40 19.60 10.11
CA SER A 251 5.33 19.59 9.10
C SER A 251 4.49 18.32 9.21
N SER A 252 3.26 18.35 8.70
CA SER A 252 2.43 17.15 8.60
C SER A 252 2.59 16.47 7.24
N PHE A 253 2.85 15.17 7.25
CA PHE A 253 2.64 14.34 6.07
C PHE A 253 1.14 14.17 5.83
N LYS A 254 0.77 13.89 4.58
CA LYS A 254 -0.55 13.39 4.23
C LYS A 254 -0.59 11.88 4.46
N TYR A 255 -1.80 11.32 4.56
CA TYR A 255 -1.98 9.88 4.54
C TYR A 255 -1.51 9.30 3.20
N ASP A 256 -0.73 8.22 3.23
CA ASP A 256 -0.33 7.48 2.04
C ASP A 256 -0.94 6.08 2.04
N THR A 257 -1.65 5.73 0.97
CA THR A 257 -2.22 4.39 0.78
C THR A 257 -1.12 3.33 0.75
N GLY A 258 -1.29 2.26 1.51
CA GLY A 258 -0.46 1.06 1.44
C GLY A 258 0.71 0.97 2.43
N LEU A 259 1.06 2.02 3.17
CA LEU A 259 2.02 1.91 4.27
C LEU A 259 1.40 1.14 5.45
N PHE A 260 2.23 0.41 6.20
CA PHE A 260 1.79 -0.35 7.38
C PHE A 260 1.48 0.58 8.55
N VAL A 261 2.48 1.25 9.12
CA VAL A 261 2.25 2.21 10.22
C VAL A 261 2.66 3.61 9.79
N GLN A 262 1.81 4.61 10.04
CA GLN A 262 2.09 6.00 9.71
C GLN A 262 1.81 6.91 10.90
N GLY A 263 2.81 7.71 11.28
CA GLY A 263 2.65 8.82 12.22
C GLY A 263 2.24 10.09 11.49
N LEU A 264 1.12 10.70 11.87
CA LEU A 264 0.61 11.94 11.30
C LEU A 264 0.33 12.96 12.40
N LEU A 265 0.63 14.23 12.16
CA LEU A 265 0.34 15.30 13.10
C LEU A 265 -1.01 15.95 12.79
N LYS A 266 -1.72 16.32 13.86
CA LYS A 266 -2.90 17.19 13.76
C LYS A 266 -2.48 18.58 13.31
N ASP A 267 -3.41 19.28 12.66
CA ASP A 267 -3.21 20.67 12.29
C ASP A 267 -3.23 21.59 13.52
N SER A 268 -2.97 22.89 13.31
CA SER A 268 -2.98 23.90 14.37
C SER A 268 -4.34 24.08 15.06
N THR A 269 -5.42 23.58 14.47
CA THR A 269 -6.77 23.58 15.07
C THR A 269 -7.05 22.32 15.89
N GLY A 270 -6.09 21.40 15.99
CA GLY A 270 -6.24 20.10 16.65
C GLY A 270 -7.05 19.11 15.82
N SER A 271 -7.25 19.39 14.53
CA SER A 271 -8.04 18.57 13.63
C SER A 271 -7.14 17.72 12.72
N PHE A 272 -7.70 16.63 12.21
CA PHE A 272 -7.03 15.79 11.23
C PHE A 272 -8.07 15.30 10.22
N VAL A 273 -7.82 15.57 8.94
CA VAL A 273 -8.70 15.15 7.84
C VAL A 273 -8.16 13.85 7.26
N LEU A 274 -8.87 12.76 7.54
CA LEU A 274 -8.54 11.46 6.98
C LEU A 274 -9.16 11.30 5.58
N PRO A 275 -8.36 11.08 4.51
CA PRO A 275 -8.89 10.94 3.17
C PRO A 275 -9.57 9.57 2.98
N PHE A 276 -10.89 9.55 3.16
CA PHE A 276 -11.74 8.35 3.08
C PHE A 276 -11.42 7.44 1.88
N ARG A 277 -11.32 8.03 0.69
CA ARG A 277 -11.04 7.32 -0.57
C ARG A 277 -9.70 6.59 -0.55
N GLN A 278 -8.64 7.26 -0.10
CA GLN A 278 -7.30 6.70 -0.03
C GLN A 278 -7.21 5.57 1.00
N VAL A 279 -7.92 5.69 2.12
CA VAL A 279 -8.01 4.65 3.14
C VAL A 279 -8.70 3.40 2.59
N LEU A 280 -9.79 3.56 1.84
CA LEU A 280 -10.46 2.44 1.18
C LEU A 280 -9.58 1.73 0.14
N TYR A 281 -8.67 2.46 -0.51
CA TYR A 281 -7.73 1.89 -1.48
C TYR A 281 -6.58 1.09 -0.85
N SER A 282 -6.40 1.16 0.46
CA SER A 282 -5.36 0.39 1.13
C SER A 282 -5.62 -1.11 0.99
N PRO A 283 -4.58 -1.94 0.80
CA PRO A 283 -4.76 -3.38 0.61
C PRO A 283 -5.36 -4.07 1.85
N TYR A 284 -5.10 -3.52 3.04
CA TYR A 284 -5.58 -4.03 4.31
C TYR A 284 -6.42 -2.98 5.05
N PRO A 285 -7.34 -3.41 5.94
CA PRO A 285 -8.05 -2.50 6.83
C PRO A 285 -7.05 -1.78 7.74
N THR A 286 -7.43 -0.61 8.26
CA THR A 286 -6.55 0.24 9.05
C THR A 286 -7.13 0.49 10.44
N THR A 287 -6.26 0.54 11.46
CA THR A 287 -6.60 1.06 12.79
C THR A 287 -6.28 2.54 12.87
N HIS A 288 -7.21 3.35 13.38
CA HIS A 288 -7.01 4.76 13.68
C HIS A 288 -6.79 4.95 15.19
N ILE A 289 -5.62 5.45 15.56
CA ILE A 289 -5.19 5.63 16.95
C ILE A 289 -4.95 7.12 17.17
N ASP A 290 -5.74 7.73 18.06
CA ASP A 290 -5.53 9.12 18.48
C ASP A 290 -4.88 9.15 19.86
N VAL A 291 -3.63 9.60 19.92
CA VAL A 291 -2.83 9.61 21.15
C VAL A 291 -3.15 10.80 22.06
N ASP A 292 -3.84 11.83 21.59
CA ASP A 292 -4.17 12.98 22.46
C ASP A 292 -5.37 12.67 23.34
N ILE A 293 -6.36 11.94 22.80
CA ILE A 293 -7.59 11.55 23.48
C ILE A 293 -7.63 10.07 23.87
N ASN A 294 -6.54 9.32 23.61
CA ASN A 294 -6.40 7.89 23.88
C ASN A 294 -7.56 7.05 23.30
N THR A 295 -7.91 7.31 22.03
CA THR A 295 -8.98 6.54 21.35
C THR A 295 -8.40 5.63 20.28
N VAL A 296 -9.02 4.45 20.14
CA VAL A 296 -8.67 3.46 19.12
C VAL A 296 -9.93 3.07 18.39
N LYS A 297 -9.93 3.30 17.08
CA LYS A 297 -11.00 2.88 16.18
C LYS A 297 -10.45 1.96 15.11
N GLN A 298 -11.27 1.05 14.61
CA GLN A 298 -10.89 -0.01 13.72
C GLN A 298 -11.78 -0.04 12.49
N MET A 299 -11.19 -0.34 11.33
CA MET A 299 -11.94 -0.70 10.14
C MET A 299 -12.51 -2.13 10.23
N PRO A 300 -13.53 -2.46 9.42
CA PRO A 300 -14.07 -3.81 9.41
C PRO A 300 -13.02 -4.87 9.00
N PRO A 301 -13.26 -6.16 9.27
CA PRO A 301 -12.35 -7.24 8.93
C PRO A 301 -11.94 -7.27 7.45
N CYS A 302 -10.80 -7.91 7.16
CA CYS A 302 -10.15 -7.85 5.85
C CYS A 302 -11.04 -8.26 4.65
N HIS A 303 -11.90 -9.27 4.81
CA HIS A 303 -12.82 -9.67 3.73
C HIS A 303 -13.87 -8.60 3.41
N GLU A 304 -14.44 -7.95 4.44
CA GLU A 304 -15.41 -6.87 4.24
C GLU A 304 -14.74 -5.64 3.64
N HIS A 305 -13.56 -5.28 4.14
CA HIS A 305 -12.74 -4.20 3.58
C HIS A 305 -12.43 -4.44 2.09
N THR A 306 -11.94 -5.63 1.75
CA THR A 306 -11.63 -6.00 0.35
C THR A 306 -12.88 -5.97 -0.53
N TYR A 307 -14.02 -6.45 -0.02
CA TYR A 307 -15.28 -6.39 -0.74
C TYR A 307 -15.74 -4.95 -0.99
N ASN A 308 -15.71 -4.11 0.04
CA ASN A 308 -16.12 -2.70 -0.03
C ASN A 308 -15.18 -1.90 -0.93
N GLN A 309 -13.87 -2.15 -0.86
CA GLN A 309 -12.86 -1.58 -1.74
C GLN A 309 -13.17 -1.90 -3.22
N ARG A 310 -13.35 -3.18 -3.55
CA ARG A 310 -13.67 -3.61 -4.93
C ARG A 310 -14.96 -2.96 -5.43
N ARG A 311 -15.98 -2.87 -4.57
CA ARG A 311 -17.26 -2.22 -4.89
C ARG A 311 -17.08 -0.73 -5.15
N TYR A 312 -16.34 -0.03 -4.29
CA TYR A 312 -16.06 1.40 -4.42
C TYR A 312 -15.26 1.71 -5.69
N MET A 313 -14.15 0.99 -5.94
CA MET A 313 -13.35 1.16 -7.16
C MET A 313 -14.18 0.92 -8.43
N ARG A 314 -15.04 -0.08 -8.44
CA ARG A 314 -15.92 -0.35 -9.59
C ARG A 314 -16.95 0.74 -9.80
N SER A 315 -17.56 1.24 -8.72
CA SER A 315 -18.53 2.35 -8.79
C SER A 315 -17.87 3.61 -9.35
N GLU A 316 -16.68 3.96 -8.87
CA GLU A 316 -15.90 5.10 -9.38
C GLU A 316 -15.59 4.98 -10.87
N LEU A 317 -15.06 3.83 -11.32
CA LEU A 317 -14.74 3.62 -12.74
C LEU A 317 -16.01 3.66 -13.61
N SER A 318 -17.14 3.15 -13.09
CA SER A 318 -18.44 3.22 -13.77
C SER A 318 -18.94 4.66 -13.88
N THR A 319 -18.81 5.47 -12.83
CA THR A 319 -19.15 6.89 -12.88
C THR A 319 -18.29 7.63 -13.90
N LEU A 320 -16.97 7.42 -13.85
CA LEU A 320 -16.04 8.01 -14.80
C LEU A 320 -16.38 7.62 -16.25
N TRP A 321 -16.83 6.38 -16.49
CA TRP A 321 -17.26 5.93 -17.81
C TRP A 321 -18.53 6.67 -18.30
N LYS A 322 -19.48 6.91 -17.40
CA LYS A 322 -20.77 7.58 -17.71
C LYS A 322 -20.66 9.09 -17.89
N THR A 323 -19.65 9.74 -17.33
CA THR A 323 -19.49 11.21 -17.43
C THR A 323 -19.12 11.64 -18.85
N ASP A 324 -19.92 12.48 -19.50
CA ASP A 324 -19.75 12.84 -20.92
C ASP A 324 -18.72 13.93 -21.18
N SER A 325 -18.41 14.79 -20.21
CA SER A 325 -17.42 15.87 -20.34
C SER A 325 -16.27 15.76 -19.32
N GLU A 326 -15.11 16.34 -19.63
CA GLU A 326 -13.97 16.38 -18.71
C GLU A 326 -14.26 17.30 -17.49
N GLU A 327 -15.06 18.35 -17.69
CA GLU A 327 -15.43 19.33 -16.66
C GLU A 327 -16.42 18.78 -15.62
N ASP A 328 -17.23 17.80 -16.02
CA ASP A 328 -18.20 17.12 -15.14
C ASP A 328 -17.56 16.00 -14.31
N ILE A 329 -16.26 15.73 -14.47
CA ILE A 329 -15.55 14.73 -13.66
C ILE A 329 -15.38 15.33 -12.26
N PRO A 330 -15.99 14.70 -11.23
CA PRO A 330 -15.89 15.23 -9.88
C PRO A 330 -14.42 15.21 -9.42
N PRO A 331 -13.97 16.24 -8.70
CA PRO A 331 -12.61 16.29 -8.18
C PRO A 331 -12.37 15.11 -7.22
N ASP A 332 -11.11 14.71 -7.06
CA ASP A 332 -10.75 13.53 -6.27
C ASP A 332 -11.11 13.63 -4.77
N THR A 333 -11.54 14.82 -4.32
CA THR A 333 -12.07 15.11 -2.97
C THR A 333 -13.53 14.73 -2.76
N VAL A 334 -14.30 14.47 -3.83
CA VAL A 334 -15.73 14.13 -3.76
C VAL A 334 -15.90 12.63 -3.61
N ILE A 335 -16.71 12.23 -2.63
CA ILE A 335 -17.04 10.82 -2.40
C ILE A 335 -18.11 10.38 -3.40
N HIS A 336 -17.80 9.35 -4.20
CA HIS A 336 -18.75 8.79 -5.15
C HIS A 336 -19.89 8.05 -4.45
N THR A 337 -21.12 8.49 -4.76
CA THR A 337 -22.38 7.85 -4.36
C THR A 337 -23.22 7.61 -5.61
N ASP A 338 -23.82 6.43 -5.73
CA ASP A 338 -24.77 6.09 -6.80
C ASP A 338 -26.05 5.49 -6.18
N GLU A 339 -27.15 5.40 -6.94
CA GLU A 339 -28.41 4.75 -6.52
C GLU A 339 -28.19 3.30 -6.07
N THR A 340 -27.15 2.65 -6.60
CA THR A 340 -26.79 1.26 -6.31
C THR A 340 -25.78 1.10 -5.16
N PHE A 341 -25.12 2.18 -4.73
CA PHE A 341 -24.10 2.13 -3.68
C PHE A 341 -23.87 3.48 -3.03
N THR A 342 -24.17 3.55 -1.74
CA THR A 342 -23.70 4.59 -0.83
C THR A 342 -22.58 4.00 0.04
N PRO A 343 -21.37 4.58 0.01
CA PRO A 343 -20.31 4.14 0.90
C PRO A 343 -20.69 4.50 2.34
N ASP A 344 -20.49 3.56 3.26
CA ASP A 344 -20.58 3.87 4.69
C ASP A 344 -19.43 4.82 5.03
N LEU A 345 -19.76 6.04 5.45
CA LEU A 345 -18.76 7.04 5.83
C LEU A 345 -18.18 6.75 7.22
N ASN A 346 -18.84 5.92 8.03
CA ASN A 346 -18.38 5.48 9.35
C ASN A 346 -17.54 4.21 9.25
N ILE A 347 -16.53 4.21 8.37
CA ILE A 347 -15.59 3.08 8.20
C ILE A 347 -14.80 2.74 9.47
N PHE A 348 -14.67 3.69 10.40
CA PHE A 348 -13.99 3.49 11.68
C PHE A 348 -15.01 3.28 12.79
N GLN A 349 -15.03 2.07 13.34
CA GLN A 349 -15.90 1.64 14.42
C GLN A 349 -15.06 1.41 15.70
N ASP A 350 -15.72 1.33 16.84
CA ASP A 350 -15.02 0.97 18.08
C ASP A 350 -14.50 -0.47 17.99
N VAL A 351 -13.42 -0.78 18.72
CA VAL A 351 -12.84 -2.13 18.76
C VAL A 351 -13.87 -3.11 19.32
N MET A 352 -14.40 -3.98 18.46
CA MET A 352 -15.59 -4.79 18.75
C MET A 352 -15.31 -5.98 19.68
N HIS A 353 -14.12 -6.59 19.57
CA HIS A 353 -13.82 -7.85 20.22
C HIS A 353 -12.59 -7.72 21.12
N LYS A 354 -12.77 -8.11 22.39
CA LYS A 354 -11.65 -8.32 23.31
C LYS A 354 -10.92 -9.61 22.91
N ASP A 355 -9.61 -9.60 23.08
CA ASP A 355 -8.72 -10.74 22.89
C ASP A 355 -8.05 -11.10 24.23
N THR A 356 -7.43 -12.28 24.30
CA THR A 356 -6.73 -12.75 25.50
C THR A 356 -5.23 -12.83 25.30
N LEU A 357 -4.77 -13.04 24.07
CA LEU A 357 -3.36 -13.18 23.74
C LEU A 357 -2.58 -11.89 24.01
N VAL A 358 -3.09 -10.73 23.55
CA VAL A 358 -2.40 -9.45 23.77
C VAL A 358 -2.55 -9.03 25.23
N LYS A 359 -3.72 -9.26 25.83
CA LYS A 359 -3.94 -8.97 27.26
C LYS A 359 -2.92 -9.70 28.15
N SER A 360 -2.77 -11.01 27.99
CA SER A 360 -1.78 -11.80 28.73
C SER A 360 -0.35 -11.33 28.45
N PHE A 361 -0.01 -11.07 27.17
CA PHE A 361 1.31 -10.53 26.81
C PHE A 361 1.62 -9.22 27.54
N ILE A 362 0.68 -8.27 27.54
CA ILE A 362 0.84 -6.97 28.19
C ILE A 362 0.98 -7.14 29.70
N ASP A 363 0.13 -7.95 30.33
CA ASP A 363 0.18 -8.19 31.78
C ASP A 363 1.53 -8.78 32.21
N GLU A 364 2.10 -9.67 31.40
CA GLU A 364 3.35 -10.35 31.72
C GLU A 364 4.60 -9.54 31.35
N VAL A 365 4.60 -8.80 30.23
CA VAL A 365 5.81 -8.08 29.75
C VAL A 365 6.23 -6.97 30.71
N PHE A 366 5.28 -6.29 31.35
CA PHE A 366 5.57 -5.22 32.32
C PHE A 366 6.03 -5.77 33.69
N MET A 367 5.82 -7.05 33.99
CA MET A 367 6.43 -7.69 35.18
C MET A 367 7.93 -7.92 35.01
N LEU A 368 8.44 -7.92 33.77
CA LEU A 368 9.85 -8.06 33.48
C LEU A 368 10.57 -6.73 33.69
N LYS A 369 11.81 -6.78 34.24
CA LYS A 369 12.61 -5.59 34.48
C LYS A 369 12.99 -4.88 33.16
N PRO A 370 12.82 -3.55 33.07
CA PRO A 370 13.32 -2.77 31.93
C PRO A 370 14.85 -2.67 31.96
N GLY A 371 15.43 -2.24 30.84
CA GLY A 371 16.89 -2.10 30.68
C GLY A 371 17.68 -3.41 30.48
N LEU A 372 17.06 -4.57 30.70
CA LEU A 372 17.57 -5.88 30.29
C LEU A 372 16.94 -6.31 28.96
N SER A 373 17.56 -7.23 28.24
CA SER A 373 17.02 -7.80 26.98
C SER A 373 15.85 -8.77 27.19
N LEU A 374 15.21 -8.78 28.36
CA LEU A 374 14.14 -9.71 28.72
C LEU A 374 12.85 -9.39 27.97
N ARG A 375 12.42 -8.11 27.95
CA ARG A 375 11.18 -7.69 27.29
C ARG A 375 11.24 -7.91 25.77
N SER A 376 12.39 -7.66 25.13
CA SER A 376 12.59 -7.94 23.71
C SER A 376 12.59 -9.44 23.41
N THR A 377 13.18 -10.26 24.27
CA THR A 377 13.16 -11.73 24.13
C THR A 377 11.74 -12.27 24.28
N TYR A 378 10.98 -11.79 25.27
CA TYR A 378 9.60 -12.19 25.51
C TYR A 378 8.67 -11.77 24.35
N LEU A 379 8.84 -10.55 23.83
CA LEU A 379 8.18 -10.10 22.59
C LEU A 379 8.48 -11.03 21.41
N ALA A 380 9.73 -11.43 21.20
CA ALA A 380 10.08 -12.34 20.11
C ALA A 380 9.40 -13.71 20.25
N GLN A 381 9.28 -14.22 21.49
CA GLN A 381 8.54 -15.46 21.77
C GLN A 381 7.04 -15.32 21.48
N PHE A 382 6.44 -14.19 21.88
CA PHE A 382 5.05 -13.87 21.57
C PHE A 382 4.79 -13.83 20.06
N LEU A 383 5.63 -13.13 19.30
CA LEU A 383 5.52 -13.09 17.83
C LEU A 383 5.70 -14.47 17.21
N LEU A 384 6.65 -15.27 17.69
CA LEU A 384 6.85 -16.64 17.21
C LEU A 384 5.62 -17.52 17.45
N LEU A 385 4.95 -17.38 18.59
CA LEU A 385 3.70 -18.07 18.90
C LEU A 385 2.60 -17.69 17.91
N LEU A 386 2.41 -16.40 17.63
CA LEU A 386 1.41 -15.92 16.67
C LEU A 386 1.65 -16.49 15.26
N HIS A 387 2.90 -16.47 14.78
CA HIS A 387 3.25 -17.04 13.48
C HIS A 387 2.98 -18.55 13.41
N ARG A 388 3.31 -19.29 14.48
CA ARG A 388 3.03 -20.73 14.55
C ARG A 388 1.53 -21.02 14.55
N LYS A 389 0.73 -20.28 15.33
CA LYS A 389 -0.74 -20.41 15.32
C LYS A 389 -1.30 -20.11 13.93
N ALA A 390 -0.82 -19.07 13.25
CA ALA A 390 -1.24 -18.71 11.89
C ALA A 390 -0.90 -19.82 10.87
N LEU A 391 0.31 -20.38 10.93
CA LEU A 391 0.72 -21.46 10.04
C LEU A 391 -0.09 -22.75 10.28
N THR A 392 -0.34 -23.10 11.54
CA THR A 392 -1.19 -24.24 11.89
C THR A 392 -2.63 -24.04 11.40
N LEU A 393 -3.18 -22.83 11.54
CA LEU A 393 -4.49 -22.48 11.01
C LEU A 393 -4.56 -22.65 9.49
N LEU A 394 -3.54 -22.17 8.76
CA LEU A 394 -3.45 -22.35 7.30
C LEU A 394 -3.43 -23.83 6.92
N LYS A 395 -2.63 -24.64 7.60
CA LYS A 395 -2.54 -26.09 7.35
C LYS A 395 -3.86 -26.81 7.65
N TYR A 396 -4.53 -26.46 8.73
CA TYR A 396 -5.85 -27.00 9.06
C TYR A 396 -6.86 -26.76 7.91
N ILE A 397 -6.93 -25.52 7.42
CA ILE A 397 -7.85 -25.13 6.33
C ILE A 397 -7.47 -25.82 5.02
N GLU A 398 -6.18 -25.88 4.69
CA GLU A 398 -5.69 -26.57 3.50
C GLU A 398 -6.09 -28.05 3.48
N ASP A 399 -5.83 -28.77 4.57
CA ASP A 399 -6.08 -30.20 4.64
C ASP A 399 -7.58 -30.52 4.66
N GLU A 400 -8.39 -29.73 5.37
CA GLU A 400 -9.86 -29.89 5.39
C GLU A 400 -10.47 -29.66 4.00
N THR A 401 -9.98 -28.65 3.28
CA THR A 401 -10.56 -28.22 1.99
C THR A 401 -9.93 -28.88 0.77
N GLN A 402 -8.95 -29.76 0.97
CA GLN A 402 -8.10 -30.32 -0.10
C GLN A 402 -7.47 -29.20 -0.94
N LYS A 403 -6.81 -28.25 -0.27
CA LYS A 403 -6.18 -27.06 -0.84
C LYS A 403 -7.19 -26.18 -1.61
N GLY A 404 -8.36 -25.93 -1.03
CA GLY A 404 -9.38 -25.05 -1.61
C GLY A 404 -10.30 -25.68 -2.66
N LYS A 405 -10.16 -26.98 -2.97
CA LYS A 405 -11.07 -27.69 -3.88
C LYS A 405 -12.51 -27.77 -3.35
N LYS A 406 -12.66 -27.79 -2.03
CA LYS A 406 -13.95 -27.80 -1.34
C LYS A 406 -14.12 -26.49 -0.55
N PRO A 407 -15.36 -25.98 -0.41
CA PRO A 407 -15.61 -24.83 0.46
C PRO A 407 -15.31 -25.20 1.92
N PHE A 408 -14.75 -24.25 2.68
CA PHE A 408 -14.54 -24.40 4.12
C PHE A 408 -15.88 -24.38 4.87
N ARG A 409 -16.09 -25.31 5.82
CA ARG A 409 -17.36 -25.43 6.56
C ARG A 409 -17.21 -25.64 8.06
N SER A 410 -16.03 -25.98 8.57
CA SER A 410 -15.85 -26.40 9.96
C SER A 410 -15.22 -25.33 10.85
N LEU A 411 -15.62 -24.06 10.70
CA LEU A 411 -15.09 -22.95 11.51
C LEU A 411 -15.20 -23.22 13.02
N ARG A 412 -16.30 -23.83 13.47
CA ARG A 412 -16.49 -24.17 14.89
C ARG A 412 -15.42 -25.15 15.39
N ASN A 413 -15.12 -26.20 14.63
CA ASN A 413 -14.13 -27.20 15.00
C ASN A 413 -12.73 -26.57 15.01
N LEU A 414 -12.41 -25.76 14.00
CA LEU A 414 -11.16 -25.01 13.94
C LEU A 414 -10.96 -24.14 15.19
N LYS A 415 -11.98 -23.39 15.61
CA LYS A 415 -11.91 -22.56 16.82
C LYS A 415 -11.63 -23.39 18.08
N THR A 416 -12.22 -24.57 18.20
CA THR A 416 -12.01 -25.46 19.35
C THR A 416 -10.65 -26.14 19.31
N ASP A 417 -10.28 -26.73 18.18
CA ASP A 417 -9.05 -27.53 18.02
C ASP A 417 -7.77 -26.68 18.17
N LEU A 418 -7.81 -25.41 17.73
CA LEU A 418 -6.67 -24.49 17.76
C LEU A 418 -6.64 -23.56 18.98
N ASP A 419 -7.59 -23.74 19.91
CA ASP A 419 -7.78 -22.87 21.07
C ASP A 419 -7.90 -21.38 20.65
N LEU A 420 -8.87 -21.12 19.77
CA LEU A 420 -9.23 -19.81 19.20
C LEU A 420 -10.73 -19.55 19.36
N THR A 421 -11.25 -19.86 20.55
CA THR A 421 -12.69 -19.70 20.86
C THR A 421 -13.07 -18.23 21.06
N VAL A 422 -12.11 -17.39 21.46
CA VAL A 422 -12.26 -15.94 21.58
C VAL A 422 -12.11 -15.28 20.21
N GLU A 423 -13.10 -14.48 19.82
CA GLU A 423 -13.12 -13.87 18.48
C GLU A 423 -11.94 -12.93 18.23
N GLY A 424 -11.51 -12.17 19.24
CA GLY A 424 -10.37 -11.28 19.13
C GLY A 424 -9.07 -12.03 18.81
N ASP A 425 -8.84 -13.18 19.47
CA ASP A 425 -7.65 -14.01 19.24
C ASP A 425 -7.69 -14.66 17.86
N LEU A 426 -8.87 -15.14 17.44
CA LEU A 426 -9.08 -15.66 16.10
C LEU A 426 -8.76 -14.61 15.03
N ASN A 427 -9.26 -13.38 15.21
CA ASN A 427 -9.03 -12.29 14.27
C ASN A 427 -7.55 -11.92 14.15
N ILE A 428 -6.80 -11.92 15.26
CA ILE A 428 -5.36 -11.74 15.25
C ILE A 428 -4.69 -12.84 14.42
N VAL A 429 -4.96 -14.11 14.73
CA VAL A 429 -4.31 -15.24 14.05
C VAL A 429 -4.69 -15.28 12.56
N LEU A 430 -5.94 -14.98 12.22
CA LEU A 430 -6.38 -14.89 10.84
C LEU A 430 -5.74 -13.72 10.09
N ALA A 431 -5.50 -12.58 10.73
CA ALA A 431 -4.79 -11.46 10.10
C ALA A 431 -3.34 -11.82 9.77
N PHE A 432 -2.63 -12.54 10.66
CA PHE A 432 -1.31 -13.09 10.34
C PHE A 432 -1.37 -14.11 9.20
N ALA A 433 -2.37 -14.98 9.19
CA ALA A 433 -2.55 -15.97 8.14
C ALA A 433 -2.86 -15.32 6.78
N GLU A 434 -3.64 -14.23 6.75
CA GLU A 434 -3.93 -13.44 5.54
C GLU A 434 -2.67 -12.81 4.94
N LYS A 435 -1.76 -12.32 5.78
CA LYS A 435 -0.48 -11.75 5.33
C LYS A 435 0.44 -12.82 4.72
N LEU A 436 0.42 -14.04 5.29
CA LEU A 436 1.17 -15.17 4.76
C LEU A 436 0.53 -15.74 3.48
N ARG A 437 -0.80 -15.69 3.38
CA ARG A 437 -1.55 -16.08 2.19
C ARG A 437 -2.80 -15.20 2.00
N ALA A 438 -2.71 -14.30 1.04
CA ALA A 438 -3.81 -13.42 0.67
C ALA A 438 -5.04 -14.20 0.17
N GLY A 439 -6.24 -13.72 0.48
CA GLY A 439 -7.52 -14.31 0.07
C GLY A 439 -8.12 -15.32 1.06
N LEU A 440 -7.46 -15.58 2.19
CA LEU A 440 -7.94 -16.53 3.20
C LEU A 440 -9.25 -16.06 3.85
N HIS A 441 -9.31 -14.79 4.27
CA HIS A 441 -10.50 -14.19 4.88
C HIS A 441 -11.71 -14.31 3.95
N SER A 442 -11.55 -13.97 2.67
CA SER A 442 -12.60 -14.11 1.66
C SER A 442 -13.01 -15.57 1.46
N PHE A 443 -12.06 -16.50 1.52
CA PHE A 443 -12.36 -17.93 1.39
C PHE A 443 -13.12 -18.51 2.59
N VAL A 444 -12.78 -18.07 3.81
CA VAL A 444 -13.40 -18.56 5.06
C VAL A 444 -14.75 -17.89 5.33
N PHE A 445 -14.86 -16.58 5.13
CA PHE A 445 -16.04 -15.79 5.51
C PHE A 445 -16.82 -15.21 4.33
N GLY A 446 -16.22 -15.12 3.14
CA GLY A 446 -16.89 -14.58 1.97
C GLY A 446 -18.06 -15.45 1.53
N LYS A 447 -19.09 -14.83 0.94
CA LYS A 447 -20.20 -15.61 0.38
C LYS A 447 -19.68 -16.49 -0.77
N PRO A 448 -20.21 -17.71 -0.98
CA PRO A 448 -19.70 -18.66 -1.98
C PRO A 448 -19.64 -18.15 -3.43
N PHE A 449 -20.42 -17.12 -3.77
CA PHE A 449 -20.42 -16.48 -5.09
C PHE A 449 -19.31 -15.44 -5.27
N TYR A 450 -18.69 -14.96 -4.19
CA TYR A 450 -17.66 -13.90 -4.22
C TYR A 450 -16.23 -14.42 -4.07
N THR A 451 -16.05 -15.71 -3.76
CA THR A 451 -14.73 -16.35 -3.79
C THR A 451 -14.29 -16.47 -5.24
N SER A 452 -13.34 -15.62 -5.65
CA SER A 452 -12.83 -15.62 -7.03
C SER A 452 -12.04 -16.90 -7.32
N MET A 453 -11.87 -17.26 -8.60
CA MET A 453 -10.97 -18.35 -8.99
C MET A 453 -9.55 -18.10 -8.47
N GLN A 454 -9.10 -16.84 -8.50
CA GLN A 454 -7.79 -16.42 -7.96
C GLN A 454 -7.63 -16.76 -6.47
N GLU A 455 -8.65 -16.54 -5.64
CA GLU A 455 -8.59 -16.86 -4.20
C GLU A 455 -8.51 -18.39 -3.95
N ARG A 456 -9.07 -19.22 -4.85
CA ARG A 456 -8.93 -20.69 -4.81
C ARG A 456 -7.57 -21.15 -5.32
N ASP A 457 -7.06 -20.54 -6.38
CA ASP A 457 -5.76 -20.87 -6.96
C ASP A 457 -4.60 -20.56 -6.00
N VAL A 458 -4.74 -19.50 -5.19
CA VAL A 458 -3.79 -19.15 -4.12
C VAL A 458 -3.68 -20.23 -3.04
N LEU A 459 -4.75 -21.00 -2.76
CA LEU A 459 -4.66 -22.17 -1.89
C LEU A 459 -3.97 -23.37 -2.56
N MET A 460 -3.97 -23.42 -3.90
CA MET A 460 -3.39 -24.53 -4.66
C MET A 460 -1.88 -24.38 -4.92
N SER A 461 -1.34 -23.16 -4.92
CA SER A 461 0.06 -22.84 -5.25
C SER A 461 1.07 -23.12 -4.12
N PHE A 462 1.14 -24.36 -3.66
CA PHE A 462 2.25 -24.86 -2.83
C PHE A 462 3.13 -25.85 -3.57
#